data_AF-A0AAP9RFB6-F1
#
_entry.id   AF-A0AAP9RFB6-F1
#
_cell.length_a   1.000
_cell.length_b   1.000
_cell.length_c   1.000
_cell.angle_alpha   90.00
_cell.angle_beta   90.00
_cell.angle_gamma   90.00
#
_symmetry.space_group_name_H-M   'P 1'
#
loop_
_entity.id
_entity.type
_entity.pdbx_description
1 polymer ?
#
loop_
_entity_poly.entity_id
_entity_poly.type
_entity_poly.pdbx_seq_one_letter_code
_entity_poly.pdbx_strand_id
1 'polypeptide(L)'
;MKSVNALKVAKEHGLYLKLVTAVRNFDSYNSFYNIYDEFEEPCRRIAIITKNETIEEVYDNENNKDFFESKIIEGNLWIEEYSLLTNPEKIDLSQLEVPETLIKNFLDEI
;
A
#
# COMPACT_ATOMS: atom_id res chain seq x y z
N MET A 1 15.79 -1.95 -16.55
CA MET A 1 15.32 -0.65 -16.05
C MET A 1 16.15 -0.26 -14.85
N LYS A 2 16.44 1.02 -14.64
CA LYS A 2 17.22 1.47 -13.47
C LYS A 2 16.28 1.54 -12.27
N SER A 3 16.60 0.80 -11.22
CA SER A 3 15.92 0.85 -9.94
C SER A 3 16.65 1.80 -8.98
N VAL A 4 15.91 2.36 -8.04
CA VAL A 4 16.44 3.21 -6.97
C VAL A 4 15.89 2.72 -5.63
N ASN A 5 16.66 2.91 -4.58
CA ASN A 5 16.27 2.51 -3.24
C ASN A 5 15.16 3.43 -2.70
N ALA A 6 14.02 2.84 -2.32
CA ALA A 6 12.83 3.55 -1.87
C ALA A 6 13.10 4.42 -0.63
N LEU A 7 13.83 3.88 0.35
CA LEU A 7 14.13 4.58 1.60
C LEU A 7 14.99 5.82 1.34
N LYS A 8 15.98 5.71 0.44
CA LYS A 8 16.84 6.83 0.06
C LYS A 8 16.02 7.94 -0.61
N VAL A 9 15.17 7.59 -1.57
CA VAL A 9 14.29 8.54 -2.25
C VAL A 9 13.36 9.23 -1.27
N ALA A 10 12.73 8.47 -0.37
CA ALA A 10 11.82 9.03 0.63
C ALA A 10 12.54 10.10 1.47
N LYS A 11 13.73 9.80 1.99
CA LYS A 11 14.54 10.75 2.77
C LYS A 11 14.99 11.98 1.98
N GLU A 12 15.43 11.80 0.74
CA GLU A 12 15.91 12.91 -0.10
C GLU A 12 14.80 13.93 -0.43
N HIS A 13 13.55 13.47 -0.50
CA HIS A 13 12.40 14.29 -0.86
C HIS A 13 11.50 14.66 0.34
N GLY A 14 11.91 14.36 1.57
CA GLY A 14 11.10 14.65 2.77
C GLY A 14 9.79 13.86 2.85
N LEU A 15 9.77 12.66 2.28
CA LEU A 15 8.66 11.72 2.28
C LEU A 15 8.92 10.58 3.27
N TYR A 16 7.90 9.77 3.51
CA TYR A 16 7.93 8.66 4.45
C TYR A 16 7.76 7.34 3.71
N LEU A 17 8.61 6.36 4.03
CA LEU A 17 8.45 4.96 3.63
C LEU A 17 7.82 4.22 4.81
N LYS A 18 6.58 3.76 4.66
CA LYS A 18 5.82 3.09 5.72
C LYS A 18 5.24 1.77 5.28
N LEU A 19 5.10 0.86 6.23
CA LEU A 19 4.26 -0.32 6.09
C LEU A 19 2.87 0.02 6.63
N VAL A 20 1.84 -0.11 5.79
CA VAL A 20 0.44 0.17 6.13
C VAL A 20 -0.43 -1.07 5.91
N THR A 21 -1.60 -1.09 6.53
CA THR A 21 -2.61 -2.12 6.31
C THR A 21 -3.55 -1.70 5.20
N ALA A 22 -3.75 -2.56 4.21
CA ALA A 22 -4.75 -2.34 3.18
C ALA A 22 -6.09 -2.94 3.63
N VAL A 23 -7.13 -2.12 3.66
CA VAL A 23 -8.49 -2.51 4.04
C VAL A 23 -9.42 -2.54 2.83
N ARG A 24 -10.43 -3.40 2.87
CA ARG A 24 -11.43 -3.52 1.80
C ARG A 24 -12.82 -3.59 2.40
N ASN A 25 -13.77 -2.98 1.69
CA ASN A 25 -15.19 -3.07 2.00
C ASN A 25 -15.76 -4.40 1.52
N PHE A 26 -16.50 -5.07 2.40
CA PHE A 26 -17.25 -6.26 2.11
C PHE A 26 -18.71 -6.06 2.47
N ASP A 27 -19.59 -6.48 1.56
CA ASP A 27 -21.01 -6.50 1.79
C ASP A 27 -21.40 -7.90 2.27
N SER A 28 -22.20 -7.99 3.33
CA SER A 28 -22.86 -9.24 3.71
C SER A 28 -24.37 -9.09 3.68
N TYR A 29 -25.01 -10.15 3.19
CA TYR A 29 -26.46 -10.25 3.20
C TYR A 29 -26.89 -11.55 3.88
N ASN A 30 -27.58 -11.41 5.00
CA ASN A 30 -28.21 -12.52 5.69
C ASN A 30 -29.68 -12.63 5.24
N SER A 31 -29.95 -13.55 4.32
CA SER A 31 -31.28 -13.75 3.74
C SER A 31 -32.33 -14.26 4.73
N PHE A 32 -31.92 -14.99 5.78
CA PHE A 32 -32.85 -15.51 6.79
C PHE A 32 -33.45 -14.41 7.66
N TYR A 33 -32.67 -13.36 7.96
CA TYR A 33 -33.11 -12.22 8.76
C TYR A 33 -33.40 -10.97 7.92
N ASN A 34 -33.18 -11.02 6.61
CA ASN A 34 -33.27 -9.88 5.69
C ASN A 34 -32.41 -8.68 6.16
N ILE A 35 -31.20 -8.97 6.63
CA ILE A 35 -30.24 -7.97 7.11
C ILE A 35 -29.14 -7.81 6.07
N TYR A 36 -28.87 -6.57 5.70
CA TYR A 36 -27.73 -6.16 4.89
C TYR A 36 -26.77 -5.38 5.78
N ASP A 37 -25.47 -5.68 5.67
CA ASP A 37 -24.41 -5.05 6.47
C ASP A 37 -23.17 -4.81 5.61
N GLU A 38 -22.46 -3.72 5.88
CA GLU A 38 -21.22 -3.33 5.20
C GLU A 38 -20.12 -3.18 6.25
N PHE A 39 -18.98 -3.85 6.03
CA PHE A 39 -17.87 -3.80 6.97
C PHE A 39 -16.52 -3.81 6.26
N GLU A 40 -15.53 -3.25 6.92
CA GLU A 40 -14.14 -3.20 6.45
C GLU A 40 -13.35 -4.35 7.05
N GLU A 41 -12.58 -5.07 6.22
CA GLU A 41 -11.60 -6.05 6.69
C GLU A 41 -10.20 -5.77 6.15
N PRO A 42 -9.15 -5.99 6.98
CA PRO A 42 -7.77 -5.95 6.53
C PRO A 42 -7.52 -7.11 5.58
N CYS A 43 -6.89 -6.83 4.44
CA CYS A 43 -6.65 -7.81 3.38
C CYS A 43 -5.15 -8.12 3.19
N ARG A 44 -4.29 -7.10 3.31
CA ARG A 44 -2.83 -7.23 3.10
C ARG A 44 -2.07 -6.10 3.79
N ARG A 45 -0.76 -6.21 3.90
CA ARG A 45 0.12 -5.10 4.26
C ARG A 45 0.86 -4.61 3.03
N ILE A 46 1.12 -3.32 2.95
CA ILE A 46 1.73 -2.70 1.77
C ILE A 46 2.80 -1.73 2.22
N ALA A 47 3.99 -1.82 1.63
CA ALA A 47 5.00 -0.78 1.74
C ALA A 47 4.67 0.36 0.79
N ILE A 48 4.55 1.57 1.33
CA ILE A 48 4.19 2.76 0.57
C ILE A 48 5.19 3.91 0.79
N ILE A 49 5.41 4.73 -0.24
CA ILE A 49 5.95 6.08 -0.09
C ILE A 49 4.79 7.06 -0.03
N THR A 50 4.81 7.95 0.96
CA THR A 50 3.72 8.89 1.23
C THR A 50 4.24 10.22 1.78
N LYS A 51 3.45 11.29 1.62
CA LYS A 51 3.65 12.57 2.33
C LYS A 51 3.14 12.52 3.78
N ASN A 52 2.27 11.57 4.10
CA ASN A 52 1.60 11.50 5.40
C ASN A 52 2.35 10.57 6.37
N GLU A 53 3.00 11.15 7.37
CA GLU A 53 3.72 10.37 8.39
C GLU A 53 2.80 9.49 9.25
N THR A 54 1.54 9.89 9.45
CA THR A 54 0.63 9.23 10.39
C THR A 54 -0.31 8.24 9.71
N ILE A 55 -0.15 7.98 8.41
CA ILE A 55 -0.99 6.99 7.71
C ILE A 55 -0.72 5.59 8.25
N GLU A 56 -1.79 4.85 8.54
CA GLU A 56 -1.75 3.47 9.02
C GLU A 56 -2.51 2.52 8.09
N GLU A 57 -3.52 3.04 7.40
CA GLU A 57 -4.41 2.27 6.54
C GLU A 57 -4.60 2.92 5.17
N VAL A 58 -4.82 2.08 4.17
CA VAL A 58 -5.13 2.48 2.79
C VAL A 58 -6.28 1.62 2.26
N TYR A 59 -7.13 2.19 1.41
CA TYR A 59 -8.22 1.45 0.80
C TYR A 59 -7.74 0.67 -0.42
N ASP A 60 -8.02 -0.63 -0.44
CA ASP A 60 -7.69 -1.53 -1.53
C ASP A 60 -8.93 -1.87 -2.35
N ASN A 61 -9.19 -1.01 -3.33
CA ASN A 61 -10.30 -1.14 -4.27
C ASN A 61 -9.96 -2.06 -5.46
N GLU A 62 -8.79 -2.71 -5.47
CA GLU A 62 -8.43 -3.56 -6.59
C GLU A 62 -9.03 -4.96 -6.51
N ASN A 63 -9.80 -5.31 -7.53
CA ASN A 63 -10.41 -6.64 -7.66
C ASN A 63 -9.42 -7.73 -8.09
N ASN A 64 -8.19 -7.39 -8.48
CA ASN A 64 -7.26 -8.33 -9.10
C ASN A 64 -6.25 -8.88 -8.08
N LYS A 65 -6.30 -10.21 -7.84
CA LYS A 65 -5.57 -10.89 -6.76
C LYS A 65 -4.24 -11.52 -7.18
N ASP A 66 -3.91 -11.57 -8.47
CA ASP A 66 -2.90 -12.53 -8.95
C ASP A 66 -1.48 -11.96 -9.06
N PHE A 67 -1.30 -10.64 -9.08
CA PHE A 67 0.04 -10.06 -9.10
C PHE A 67 0.06 -8.62 -8.57
N PHE A 68 0.88 -8.36 -7.55
CA PHE A 68 1.14 -6.99 -7.10
C PHE A 68 2.17 -6.32 -8.01
N GLU A 69 1.85 -5.12 -8.48
CA GLU A 69 2.77 -4.26 -9.21
C GLU A 69 2.86 -2.90 -8.50
N SER A 70 4.07 -2.33 -8.46
CA SER A 70 4.31 -1.02 -7.89
C SER A 70 3.55 0.05 -8.68
N LYS A 71 2.81 0.92 -8.01
CA LYS A 71 1.92 1.89 -8.65
C LYS A 71 1.54 3.04 -7.72
N ILE A 72 1.00 4.10 -8.30
CA ILE A 72 0.54 5.27 -7.56
C ILE A 72 -0.97 5.14 -7.36
N ILE A 73 -1.42 5.14 -6.11
CA ILE A 73 -2.83 5.08 -5.71
C ILE A 73 -3.07 6.13 -4.64
N GLU A 74 -4.06 7.01 -4.89
CA GLU A 74 -4.52 8.01 -3.92
C GLU A 74 -3.38 8.88 -3.32
N GLY A 75 -2.41 9.28 -4.16
CA GLY A 75 -1.27 10.08 -3.72
C GLY A 75 -0.22 9.32 -2.91
N ASN A 76 -0.30 7.99 -2.87
CA ASN A 76 0.71 7.11 -2.28
C ASN A 76 1.31 6.21 -3.35
N LEU A 77 2.62 6.00 -3.29
CA LEU A 77 3.30 5.06 -4.16
C LEU A 77 3.44 3.71 -3.47
N TRP A 78 2.71 2.72 -3.94
CA TRP A 78 2.72 1.35 -3.47
C TRP A 78 3.89 0.61 -4.10
N ILE A 79 4.69 -0.09 -3.29
CA ILE A 79 5.99 -0.67 -3.70
C ILE A 79 6.00 -2.18 -3.67
N GLU A 80 5.58 -2.77 -2.55
CA GLU A 80 5.57 -4.21 -2.33
C GLU A 80 4.44 -4.57 -1.35
N GLU A 81 3.85 -5.76 -1.52
CA GLU A 81 2.87 -6.30 -0.60
C GLU A 81 3.44 -7.40 0.30
N TYR A 82 2.86 -7.54 1.48
CA TYR A 82 3.18 -8.56 2.45
C TYR A 82 1.91 -9.18 3.02
N SER A 83 1.98 -10.47 3.34
CA SER A 83 0.90 -11.18 4.01
C SER A 83 0.58 -10.58 5.38
N LEU A 84 -0.70 -10.59 5.76
CA LEU A 84 -1.15 -10.27 7.12
C LEU A 84 -0.55 -11.22 8.18
N LEU A 85 -0.14 -12.42 7.77
CA LEU A 85 0.49 -13.42 8.64
C LEU A 85 1.97 -13.13 8.92
N THR A 86 2.60 -12.24 8.14
CA THR A 86 4.00 -11.86 8.35
C THR A 86 4.10 -10.89 9.53
N ASN A 87 5.02 -11.12 10.47
CA ASN A 87 5.27 -10.17 11.55
C ASN A 87 5.84 -8.86 10.96
N PRO A 88 5.18 -7.70 11.14
CA PRO A 88 5.62 -6.43 10.57
C PRO A 88 7.03 -6.00 11.02
N GLU A 89 7.45 -6.32 12.25
CA GLU A 89 8.78 -5.96 12.76
C GLU A 89 9.92 -6.70 12.05
N LYS A 90 9.60 -7.81 11.37
CA LYS A 90 10.57 -8.59 10.60
C LYS A 90 10.67 -8.14 9.14
N ILE A 91 9.84 -7.20 8.71
CA ILE A 91 9.86 -6.68 7.35
C ILE A 91 10.91 -5.58 7.26
N ASP A 92 11.95 -5.82 6.47
CA ASP A 92 13.01 -4.84 6.22
C ASP A 92 12.69 -3.99 4.99
N LEU A 93 12.23 -2.77 5.23
CA LEU A 93 11.92 -1.79 4.17
C LEU A 93 13.19 -1.14 3.58
N SER A 94 14.36 -1.34 4.19
CA SER A 94 15.59 -0.65 3.78
C SER A 94 16.13 -1.10 2.43
N GLN A 95 15.77 -2.32 1.99
CA GLN A 95 16.23 -2.92 0.73
C GLN A 95 15.23 -2.75 -0.42
N LEU A 96 14.10 -2.07 -0.19
CA LEU A 96 13.07 -1.90 -1.21
C LEU A 96 13.58 -1.08 -2.40
N GLU A 97 13.35 -1.60 -3.59
CA GLU A 97 13.71 -0.99 -4.85
C GLU A 97 12.48 -0.63 -5.68
N VAL A 98 12.51 0.53 -6.31
CA VAL A 98 11.42 1.04 -7.17
C VAL A 98 12.00 1.50 -8.51
N PRO A 99 11.29 1.31 -9.64
CA PRO A 99 11.69 1.87 -10.92
C PRO A 99 11.82 3.41 -10.86
N GLU A 100 12.96 3.94 -11.34
CA GLU A 100 13.22 5.40 -11.34
C GLU A 100 12.14 6.18 -12.12
N THR A 101 11.56 5.59 -13.15
CA THR A 101 10.46 6.19 -13.93
C THR A 101 9.21 6.40 -13.09
N LEU A 102 8.88 5.44 -12.23
CA LEU A 102 7.70 5.50 -11.38
C LEU A 102 7.89 6.54 -10.26
N ILE A 103 9.10 6.64 -9.71
CA ILE A 103 9.45 7.71 -8.76
C ILE A 103 9.25 9.09 -9.37
N LYS A 104 9.72 9.31 -10.61
CA LYS A 104 9.56 10.61 -11.28
C LYS A 104 8.08 10.97 -11.45
N ASN A 105 7.29 10.03 -11.98
CA ASN A 105 5.85 10.23 -12.13
C ASN A 105 5.18 10.55 -10.78
N PHE A 106 5.57 9.83 -9.72
CA PHE A 106 5.02 10.07 -8.38
C PHE A 106 5.38 11.46 -7.86
N LEU A 107 6.63 11.89 -8.01
CA LEU A 107 7.09 13.22 -7.58
C LEU A 107 6.42 14.36 -8.36
N ASP A 108 6.07 14.14 -9.63
CA ASP A 108 5.36 15.11 -10.46
C ASP A 108 3.87 15.26 -10.08
N GLU A 109 3.25 14.20 -9.52
CA GLU A 109 1.84 14.19 -9.11
C GLU A 109 1.59 14.81 -7.73
N ILE A 110 2.61 14.93 -6.88
CA ILE A 110 2.46 15.30 -5.46
C ILE A 110 2.80 16.76 -5.15
#